data_AF-A0A433HKE1-F1
#
_entry.id   AF-A0A433HKE1-F1
#
_cell.length_a   1.000
_cell.length_b   1.000
_cell.length_c   1.000
_cell.angle_alpha   90.00
_cell.angle_beta   90.00
_cell.angle_gamma   90.00
#
_symmetry.space_group_name_H-M   'P 1'
#
loop_
_entity.id
_entity.type
_entity.pdbx_description
1 polymer ?
#
loop_
_entity_poly.entity_id
_entity_poly.type
_entity_poly.pdbx_seq_one_letter_code
_entity_poly.pdbx_strand_id
1 'polypeptide(L)'
;MCRSPLSLIALFAGLLLLSAVILPLQAQVYKWADAEGKVHYGSAPPPAAAQAPQTLNIPSQPTPAGGVDNSRQMRRAVRELRALRAVNRDIPVSELDRPRHPSKQKEPVEISYTDQAKIDNLNSDIRRLSSSTFGTPASRAREIRAAKDERRQIYRKYGIKP
;
A
#
# COMPACT_ATOMS: atom_id res chain seq x y z
N MET A 1 38.20 56.74 -14.39
CA MET A 1 38.79 55.45 -13.94
C MET A 1 38.83 54.50 -15.13
N CYS A 2 39.95 54.45 -15.86
CA CYS A 2 40.12 53.57 -17.02
C CYS A 2 40.55 52.18 -16.55
N ARG A 3 39.68 51.17 -16.67
CA ARG A 3 40.05 49.78 -16.38
C ARG A 3 40.93 49.28 -17.54
N SER A 4 42.15 48.84 -17.24
CA SER A 4 43.14 48.45 -18.23
C SER A 4 42.74 47.14 -18.95
N PRO A 5 42.90 47.06 -20.29
CA PRO A 5 42.47 45.91 -21.08
C PRO A 5 43.23 44.62 -20.72
N LEU A 6 44.45 44.76 -20.19
CA LEU A 6 45.27 43.67 -19.66
C LEU A 6 44.62 42.96 -18.46
N SER A 7 43.86 43.70 -17.64
CA SER A 7 43.15 43.13 -16.48
C SER A 7 41.95 42.30 -16.92
N LEU A 8 41.33 42.64 -18.06
CA LEU A 8 40.22 41.89 -18.64
C LEU A 8 40.72 40.56 -19.25
N ILE A 9 41.85 40.58 -19.95
CA ILE A 9 42.45 39.39 -20.57
C ILE A 9 42.91 38.40 -19.50
N ALA A 10 43.53 38.87 -18.42
CA ALA A 10 43.94 38.02 -17.30
C ALA A 10 42.75 37.35 -16.59
N LEU A 11 41.63 38.08 -16.46
CA LEU A 11 40.38 37.54 -15.92
C LEU A 11 39.78 36.46 -16.83
N PHE A 12 39.77 36.67 -18.14
CA PHE A 12 39.30 35.68 -19.11
C PHE A 12 40.18 34.45 -19.15
N ALA A 13 41.51 34.61 -19.12
CA ALA A 13 42.45 33.49 -19.09
C ALA A 13 42.32 32.67 -17.79
N GLY A 14 42.16 33.33 -16.64
CA GLY A 14 41.92 32.67 -15.37
C GLY A 14 40.59 31.91 -15.34
N LEU A 15 39.53 32.49 -15.90
CA LEU A 15 38.21 31.85 -16.00
C LEU A 15 38.26 30.63 -16.93
N LEU A 16 39.00 30.73 -18.04
CA LEU A 16 39.16 29.63 -19.00
C LEU A 16 39.97 28.48 -18.39
N LEU A 17 41.03 28.78 -17.61
CA LEU A 17 41.82 27.78 -16.90
C LEU A 17 41.02 27.10 -15.78
N LEU A 18 40.14 27.83 -15.09
CA LEU A 18 39.27 27.29 -14.04
C LEU A 18 38.19 26.35 -14.61
N SER A 19 37.74 26.58 -15.85
CA SER A 19 36.75 25.71 -16.51
C SER A 19 37.30 24.32 -16.89
N ALA A 20 38.63 24.19 -17.02
CA ALA A 20 39.28 22.94 -17.45
C ALA A 20 39.36 21.86 -16.36
N VAL A 21 38.98 22.16 -15.11
CA VAL A 21 39.08 21.23 -13.96
C VAL A 21 37.80 20.39 -13.76
N ILE A 22 36.74 20.61 -14.54
CA ILE A 22 35.50 19.85 -14.43
C ILE A 22 35.63 18.54 -15.25
N LEU A 23 36.33 17.55 -14.69
CA LEU A 23 36.35 16.20 -15.26
C LEU A 23 34.99 15.52 -15.02
N PRO A 24 34.35 14.90 -16.04
CA PRO A 24 33.12 14.15 -15.85
C PRO A 24 33.44 12.88 -15.05
N LEU A 25 32.95 12.80 -13.81
CA LEU A 25 33.03 11.60 -12.99
C LEU A 25 32.11 10.53 -13.62
N GLN A 26 32.67 9.66 -14.45
CA GLN A 26 31.96 8.54 -15.06
C GLN A 26 31.52 7.59 -13.94
N ALA A 27 30.21 7.57 -13.64
CA ALA A 27 29.64 6.67 -12.64
C ALA A 27 29.70 5.22 -13.14
N GLN A 28 30.66 4.45 -12.62
CA GLN A 28 30.79 3.03 -12.92
C GLN A 28 29.87 2.22 -12.00
N VAL A 29 29.08 1.31 -12.57
CA VAL A 29 28.23 0.39 -11.79
C VAL A 29 28.88 -0.98 -11.82
N TYR A 30 29.12 -1.55 -10.65
CA TYR A 30 29.66 -2.90 -10.48
C TYR A 30 28.52 -3.88 -10.21
N LYS A 31 28.65 -5.06 -10.78
CA LYS A 31 27.84 -6.24 -10.45
C LYS A 31 28.75 -7.29 -9.85
N TRP A 32 28.38 -7.84 -8.69
CA TRP A 32 29.14 -8.93 -8.06
C TRP A 32 28.21 -9.87 -7.30
N ALA A 33 28.66 -11.10 -7.06
CA ALA A 33 28.00 -12.02 -6.14
C ALA A 33 28.72 -12.03 -4.78
N ASP A 34 27.95 -12.07 -3.69
CA ASP A 34 28.50 -12.31 -2.35
C ASP A 34 28.78 -13.81 -2.11
N ALA A 35 29.33 -14.13 -0.94
CA ALA A 35 29.65 -15.52 -0.56
C ALA A 35 28.43 -16.45 -0.48
N GLU A 36 27.22 -15.89 -0.37
CA GLU A 36 25.94 -16.61 -0.35
C GLU A 36 25.32 -16.74 -1.76
N GLY A 37 25.99 -16.20 -2.79
CA GLY A 37 25.54 -16.22 -4.18
C GLY A 37 24.49 -15.16 -4.53
N LYS A 38 24.23 -14.16 -3.66
CA LYS A 38 23.29 -13.07 -3.96
C LYS A 38 23.99 -12.03 -4.83
N VAL A 39 23.30 -11.61 -5.88
CA VAL A 39 23.82 -10.62 -6.85
C VAL A 39 23.53 -9.21 -6.36
N HIS A 40 24.59 -8.42 -6.21
CA HIS A 40 24.56 -7.02 -5.80
C HIS A 40 24.94 -6.10 -6.95
N TYR A 41 24.42 -4.87 -6.92
CA TYR A 41 24.73 -3.79 -7.85
C TYR A 41 25.06 -2.53 -7.06
N GLY A 42 26.12 -1.82 -7.43
CA GLY A 42 26.51 -0.61 -6.71
C GLY A 42 27.58 0.21 -7.41
N SER A 43 27.76 1.45 -6.96
CA SER A 43 28.79 2.37 -7.45
C SER A 43 30.11 2.25 -6.69
N ALA A 44 30.15 1.46 -5.61
CA ALA A 44 31.35 1.17 -4.85
C ALA A 44 32.04 -0.09 -5.42
N PRO A 45 33.40 -0.15 -5.39
CA PRO A 45 34.12 -1.33 -5.80
C PRO A 45 33.71 -2.54 -4.93
N PRO A 46 33.61 -3.74 -5.52
CA PRO A 46 33.18 -4.94 -4.80
C PRO A 46 34.21 -5.32 -3.72
N PRO A 47 33.76 -5.91 -2.59
CA PRO A 47 34.66 -6.41 -1.54
C PRO A 47 35.64 -7.44 -2.11
N ALA A 48 36.84 -7.56 -1.54
CA ALA A 48 37.85 -8.52 -1.99
C ALA A 48 37.38 -9.99 -1.95
N ALA A 49 36.38 -10.30 -1.11
CA ALA A 49 35.76 -11.62 -1.01
C ALA A 49 34.63 -11.86 -2.04
N ALA A 50 34.32 -10.87 -2.88
CA ALA A 50 33.26 -10.97 -3.88
C ALA A 50 33.68 -11.85 -5.06
N GLN A 51 32.74 -12.65 -5.54
CA GLN A 51 32.94 -13.53 -6.68
C GLN A 51 32.45 -12.85 -7.96
N ALA A 52 33.20 -13.03 -9.06
CA ALA A 52 32.87 -12.57 -10.41
C ALA A 52 32.50 -11.07 -10.54
N PRO A 53 33.37 -10.13 -10.12
CA PRO A 53 33.12 -8.71 -10.30
C PRO A 53 33.10 -8.33 -11.79
N GLN A 54 32.02 -7.71 -12.24
CA GLN A 54 31.86 -7.20 -13.60
C GLN A 54 31.53 -5.71 -13.57
N THR A 55 32.24 -4.92 -14.36
CA THR A 55 31.91 -3.52 -14.62
C THR A 55 30.81 -3.45 -15.67
N LEU A 56 29.68 -2.82 -15.31
CA LEU A 56 28.58 -2.57 -16.22
C LEU A 56 28.72 -1.17 -16.81
N ASN A 57 28.89 -1.11 -18.12
CA ASN A 57 28.71 0.11 -18.87
C ASN A 57 27.20 0.28 -19.13
N ILE A 58 26.55 1.14 -18.35
CA ILE A 58 25.14 1.44 -18.52
C ILE A 58 25.04 2.66 -19.44
N PRO A 59 24.67 2.49 -20.73
CA PRO A 59 24.49 3.63 -21.60
C PRO A 59 23.36 4.49 -21.05
N SER A 60 23.66 5.75 -20.75
CA SER A 60 22.66 6.73 -20.37
C SER A 60 21.78 6.98 -21.59
N GLN A 61 20.62 6.30 -21.68
CA GLN A 61 19.64 6.66 -22.69
C GLN A 61 19.11 8.04 -22.36
N PRO A 62 19.15 9.01 -23.30
CA PRO A 62 18.49 10.28 -23.10
C PRO A 62 17.00 10.00 -22.92
N THR A 63 16.41 10.62 -21.90
CA THR A 63 14.95 10.66 -21.75
C THR A 63 14.35 11.07 -23.09
N PRO A 64 13.38 10.33 -23.65
CA PRO A 64 12.77 10.66 -24.94
C PRO A 64 12.38 12.14 -24.98
N ALA A 65 12.79 12.85 -26.03
CA ALA A 65 12.61 14.30 -26.17
C ALA A 65 11.12 14.74 -26.08
N GLY A 66 10.19 13.81 -26.33
CA GLY A 66 8.79 13.96 -25.95
C GLY A 66 8.60 13.42 -24.54
N GLY A 67 8.59 14.32 -23.55
CA GLY A 67 8.28 13.96 -22.17
C GLY A 67 7.03 13.09 -22.11
N VAL A 68 7.19 11.84 -21.68
CA VAL A 68 6.06 10.96 -21.40
C VAL A 68 5.21 11.63 -20.34
N ASP A 69 4.00 12.04 -20.71
CA ASP A 69 3.05 12.66 -19.79
C ASP A 69 2.41 11.57 -18.91
N ASN A 70 3.27 11.00 -18.06
CA ASN A 70 2.93 9.99 -17.06
C ASN A 70 1.76 10.44 -16.20
N SER A 71 1.61 11.76 -15.99
CA SER A 71 0.50 12.35 -15.25
C SER A 71 -0.84 12.17 -15.96
N ARG A 72 -0.90 12.39 -17.28
CA ARG A 72 -2.11 12.14 -18.07
C ARG A 72 -2.45 10.66 -18.15
N GLN A 73 -1.44 9.80 -18.34
CA GLN A 73 -1.65 8.36 -18.39
C GLN A 73 -2.19 7.82 -17.06
N MET A 74 -1.59 8.25 -15.94
CA MET A 74 -2.06 7.90 -14.60
C MET A 74 -3.49 8.37 -14.35
N ARG A 75 -3.82 9.62 -14.70
CA ARG A 75 -5.19 10.15 -14.57
C ARG A 75 -6.22 9.36 -15.38
N ARG A 76 -5.83 8.83 -16.55
CA ARG A 76 -6.71 7.95 -17.36
C ARG A 76 -6.93 6.60 -16.66
N ALA A 77 -5.85 5.95 -16.22
CA ALA A 77 -5.92 4.67 -15.52
C ALA A 77 -6.78 4.75 -14.26
N VAL A 78 -6.63 5.81 -13.46
CA VAL A 78 -7.44 6.03 -12.25
C VAL A 78 -8.93 6.18 -12.57
N ARG A 79 -9.29 6.89 -13.65
CA ARG A 79 -10.70 7.04 -14.08
C ARG A 79 -11.30 5.71 -14.53
N GLU A 80 -10.52 4.90 -15.24
CA GLU A 80 -10.95 3.59 -15.71
C GLU A 80 -11.19 2.62 -14.55
N LEU A 81 -10.24 2.52 -13.61
CA LEU A 81 -10.40 1.76 -12.36
C LEU A 81 -11.63 2.21 -11.56
N ARG A 82 -11.90 3.51 -11.51
CA ARG A 82 -13.08 4.07 -10.85
C ARG A 82 -14.38 3.61 -11.53
N ALA A 83 -14.44 3.67 -12.86
CA ALA A 83 -15.60 3.22 -13.63
C ALA A 83 -15.85 1.71 -13.46
N LEU A 84 -14.79 0.89 -13.51
CA LEU A 84 -14.90 -0.55 -13.31
C LEU A 84 -15.45 -0.89 -11.91
N ARG A 85 -15.00 -0.20 -10.87
CA ARG A 85 -15.49 -0.41 -9.50
C ARG A 85 -16.96 -0.01 -9.36
N ALA A 86 -17.40 1.03 -10.06
CA ALA A 86 -18.79 1.48 -10.09
C ALA A 86 -19.70 0.42 -10.76
N VAL A 87 -19.29 -0.09 -11.92
CA VAL A 87 -20.00 -1.16 -12.65
C VAL A 87 -20.10 -2.44 -11.83
N ASN A 88 -18.99 -2.89 -11.24
CA ASN A 88 -18.97 -4.13 -10.43
C ASN A 88 -19.93 -4.05 -9.21
N ARG A 89 -20.22 -2.84 -8.72
CA ARG A 89 -21.09 -2.59 -7.57
C ARG A 89 -22.51 -2.14 -7.95
N ASP A 90 -22.82 -2.04 -9.25
CA ASP A 90 -24.09 -1.49 -9.75
C ASP A 90 -24.45 -0.11 -9.16
N ILE A 91 -23.44 0.73 -8.92
CA ILE A 91 -23.62 2.09 -8.42
C ILE A 91 -23.05 3.11 -9.42
N PRO A 92 -23.63 4.30 -9.54
CA PRO A 92 -23.06 5.34 -10.37
C PRO A 92 -21.71 5.81 -9.80
N VAL A 93 -20.80 6.25 -10.67
CA VAL A 93 -19.44 6.70 -10.28
C VAL A 93 -19.48 7.82 -9.23
N SER A 94 -20.49 8.68 -9.25
CA SER A 94 -20.69 9.74 -8.25
C SER A 94 -20.97 9.23 -6.84
N GLU A 95 -21.56 8.04 -6.71
CA GLU A 95 -21.85 7.43 -5.41
C GLU A 95 -20.61 6.77 -4.81
N LEU A 96 -19.63 6.42 -5.64
CA LEU A 96 -18.40 5.76 -5.20
C LEU A 96 -17.53 6.67 -4.31
N ASP A 97 -17.49 7.96 -4.62
CA ASP A 97 -16.74 8.97 -3.87
C ASP A 97 -17.60 9.68 -2.82
N ARG A 98 -18.90 9.35 -2.75
CA ARG A 98 -19.77 9.97 -1.78
C ARG A 98 -19.15 9.72 -0.40
N PRO A 99 -18.80 10.79 0.34
CA PRO A 99 -18.30 10.60 1.68
C PRO A 99 -19.35 9.75 2.38
N ARG A 100 -18.93 8.64 2.99
CA ARG A 100 -19.80 7.95 3.94
C ARG A 100 -20.14 9.01 4.97
N HIS A 101 -21.31 9.62 4.86
CA HIS A 101 -21.88 10.31 5.99
C HIS A 101 -21.82 9.27 7.09
N PRO A 102 -21.16 9.55 8.22
CA PRO A 102 -21.28 8.66 9.35
C PRO A 102 -22.78 8.56 9.57
N SER A 103 -23.37 7.42 9.18
CA SER A 103 -24.74 7.09 9.53
C SER A 103 -24.77 7.36 11.02
N LYS A 104 -25.50 8.40 11.48
CA LYS A 104 -25.55 8.86 12.88
C LYS A 104 -25.19 7.66 13.72
N GLN A 105 -23.93 7.58 14.17
CA GLN A 105 -23.43 6.36 14.79
C GLN A 105 -24.35 6.22 15.98
N LYS A 106 -25.32 5.30 15.92
CA LYS A 106 -26.09 4.98 17.10
C LYS A 106 -25.03 4.56 18.08
N GLU A 107 -24.88 5.34 19.15
CA GLU A 107 -23.95 5.02 20.22
C GLU A 107 -24.10 3.51 20.47
N PRO A 108 -22.97 2.76 20.45
CA PRO A 108 -23.03 1.32 20.66
C PRO A 108 -23.90 1.06 21.88
N VAL A 109 -24.99 0.32 21.69
CA VAL A 109 -25.88 0.03 22.81
C VAL A 109 -25.07 -0.73 23.83
N GLU A 110 -24.92 -0.16 25.02
CA GLU A 110 -24.11 -0.74 26.07
C GLU A 110 -24.86 -1.95 26.66
N ILE A 111 -24.41 -3.14 26.26
CA ILE A 111 -24.89 -4.41 26.81
C ILE A 111 -24.14 -4.65 28.12
N SER A 112 -24.89 -4.99 29.18
CA SER A 112 -24.30 -5.31 30.48
C SER A 112 -23.33 -6.49 30.35
N TYR A 113 -22.28 -6.50 31.16
CA TYR A 113 -21.30 -7.58 31.19
C TYR A 113 -21.93 -8.98 31.29
N THR A 114 -22.95 -9.14 32.13
CA THR A 114 -23.63 -10.43 32.32
C THR A 114 -24.39 -10.88 31.08
N ASP A 115 -25.05 -9.94 30.41
CA ASP A 115 -25.80 -10.21 29.17
C ASP A 115 -24.85 -10.45 27.99
N GLN A 116 -23.70 -9.77 27.96
CA GLN A 116 -22.66 -10.00 26.97
C GLN A 116 -22.08 -11.41 27.08
N ALA A 117 -21.69 -11.82 28.30
CA ALA A 117 -21.21 -13.18 28.55
C ALA A 117 -22.27 -14.24 28.18
N LYS A 118 -23.55 -13.94 28.44
CA LYS A 118 -24.66 -14.82 28.06
C LYS A 118 -24.81 -14.94 26.54
N ILE A 119 -24.69 -13.83 25.80
CA ILE A 119 -24.68 -13.84 24.33
C ILE A 119 -23.54 -14.71 23.78
N ASP A 120 -22.35 -14.60 24.37
CA ASP A 120 -21.17 -15.34 23.93
C ASP A 120 -21.33 -16.84 24.17
N ASN A 121 -21.90 -17.24 25.32
CA ASN A 121 -22.26 -18.62 25.61
C ASN A 121 -23.32 -19.14 24.63
N LEU A 122 -24.37 -18.36 24.33
CA LEU A 122 -25.39 -18.77 23.36
C LEU A 122 -24.80 -18.94 21.95
N ASN A 123 -23.86 -18.07 21.55
CA ASN A 123 -23.19 -18.18 20.25
C ASN A 123 -22.30 -19.43 20.18
N SER A 124 -21.60 -19.76 21.27
CA SER A 124 -20.77 -20.97 21.35
C SER A 124 -21.64 -22.23 21.33
N ASP A 125 -22.78 -22.24 22.04
CA ASP A 125 -23.76 -23.33 22.03
C ASP A 125 -24.36 -23.54 20.64
N ILE A 126 -24.79 -22.47 19.97
CA ILE A 126 -25.30 -22.55 18.59
C ILE A 126 -24.24 -23.17 17.68
N ARG A 127 -22.97 -22.75 17.80
CA ARG A 127 -21.87 -23.31 17.00
C ARG A 127 -21.64 -24.79 17.31
N ARG A 128 -21.58 -25.15 18.60
CA ARG A 128 -21.38 -26.52 19.07
C ARG A 128 -22.51 -27.44 18.61
N LEU A 129 -23.76 -27.02 18.76
CA LEU A 129 -24.93 -27.78 18.34
C LEU A 129 -25.02 -27.92 16.82
N SER A 130 -24.56 -26.91 16.08
CA SER A 130 -24.54 -26.97 14.61
C SER A 130 -23.48 -27.94 14.09
N SER A 131 -22.34 -28.06 14.75
CA SER A 131 -21.27 -28.99 14.38
C SER A 131 -21.35 -30.37 15.06
N SER A 132 -22.16 -30.51 16.11
CA SER A 132 -22.28 -31.75 16.87
C SER A 132 -22.98 -32.84 16.07
N THR A 133 -22.39 -34.03 16.07
CA THR A 133 -22.99 -35.25 15.52
C THR A 133 -23.77 -36.03 16.57
N PHE A 134 -23.68 -35.66 17.86
CA PHE A 134 -24.39 -36.32 18.95
C PHE A 134 -25.89 -36.04 18.92
N GLY A 135 -26.71 -37.04 19.24
CA GLY A 135 -28.17 -36.94 19.27
C GLY A 135 -28.84 -36.89 17.89
N THR A 136 -30.15 -36.62 17.88
CA THR A 136 -30.91 -36.55 16.62
C THR A 136 -30.79 -35.17 15.97
N PRO A 137 -30.84 -35.06 14.63
CA PRO A 137 -30.88 -33.75 13.97
C PRO A 137 -32.05 -32.87 14.44
N ALA A 138 -33.21 -33.48 14.71
CA ALA A 138 -34.40 -32.77 15.16
C ALA A 138 -34.25 -32.18 16.58
N SER A 139 -33.61 -32.90 17.51
CA SER A 139 -33.35 -32.38 18.86
C SER A 139 -32.36 -31.22 18.82
N ARG A 140 -31.25 -31.35 18.07
CA ARG A 140 -30.28 -30.27 17.88
C ARG A 140 -30.94 -29.02 17.28
N ALA A 141 -31.81 -29.19 16.28
CA ALA A 141 -32.52 -28.08 15.68
C ALA A 141 -33.47 -27.36 16.65
N ARG A 142 -34.06 -28.08 17.62
CA ARG A 142 -34.87 -27.44 18.69
C ARG A 142 -34.00 -26.62 19.64
N GLU A 143 -32.88 -27.18 20.08
CA GLU A 143 -31.94 -26.50 20.98
C GLU A 143 -31.31 -25.26 20.33
N ILE A 144 -30.92 -25.34 19.05
CA ILE A 144 -30.42 -24.18 18.29
C ILE A 144 -31.48 -23.08 18.20
N ARG A 145 -32.76 -23.44 17.99
CA ARG A 145 -33.84 -22.45 17.96
C ARG A 145 -34.01 -21.80 19.34
N ALA A 146 -34.04 -22.60 20.41
CA ALA A 146 -34.15 -22.08 21.77
C ALA A 146 -33.00 -21.11 22.12
N ALA A 147 -31.75 -21.46 21.80
CA ALA A 147 -30.60 -20.58 22.03
C ALA A 147 -30.68 -19.28 21.22
N LYS A 148 -31.14 -19.35 19.96
CA LYS A 148 -31.38 -18.16 19.13
C LYS A 148 -32.49 -17.28 19.71
N ASP A 149 -33.56 -17.88 20.22
CA ASP A 149 -34.69 -17.15 20.79
C ASP A 149 -34.30 -16.43 22.08
N GLU A 150 -33.50 -17.07 22.94
CA GLU A 150 -32.96 -16.44 24.14
C GLU A 150 -32.02 -15.27 23.79
N ARG A 151 -31.15 -15.44 22.79
CA ARG A 151 -30.31 -14.34 22.29
C ARG A 151 -31.15 -13.18 21.76
N ARG A 152 -32.24 -13.48 21.05
CA ARG A 152 -33.19 -12.45 20.56
C ARG A 152 -33.86 -11.72 21.71
N GLN A 153 -34.19 -12.39 22.81
CA GLN A 153 -34.77 -11.73 23.99
C GLN A 153 -33.78 -10.74 24.62
N ILE A 154 -32.49 -11.11 24.71
CA ILE A 154 -31.44 -10.20 25.19
C ILE A 154 -31.34 -8.97 24.26
N TYR A 155 -31.29 -9.16 22.95
CA TYR A 155 -31.27 -8.03 22.02
C TYR A 155 -32.51 -7.13 22.12
N ARG A 156 -33.69 -7.70 22.31
CA ARG A 156 -34.92 -6.93 22.55
C ARG A 156 -34.85 -6.09 23.82
N LYS A 157 -34.27 -6.61 24.91
CA LYS A 157 -34.04 -5.87 26.17
C LYS A 157 -33.24 -4.58 25.93
N TYR A 158 -32.32 -4.61 24.97
CA TYR A 158 -31.46 -3.49 24.59
C TYR A 158 -31.99 -2.67 23.41
N GLY A 159 -33.19 -2.95 22.89
CA GLY A 159 -33.73 -2.27 21.70
C GLY A 159 -32.91 -2.55 20.42
N ILE A 160 -32.08 -3.59 20.43
CA ILE A 160 -31.30 -4.04 19.28
C ILE A 160 -32.20 -4.93 18.42
N LYS A 161 -32.34 -4.59 17.13
CA LYS A 161 -33.07 -5.43 16.19
C LYS A 161 -32.24 -6.70 15.90
N PRO A 162 -32.82 -7.90 16.09
CA PRO A 162 -32.12 -9.17 15.91
C PRO A 162 -31.86 -9.55 14.44
#